data_AF-A0A7D4BVA7-F1
#
_entry.id   AF-A0A7D4BVA7-F1
#
_cell.length_a   1.000
_cell.length_b   1.000
_cell.length_c   1.000
_cell.angle_alpha   90.00
_cell.angle_beta   90.00
_cell.angle_gamma   90.00
#
_symmetry.space_group_name_H-M   'P 1'
#
loop_
_entity.id
_entity.type
_entity.pdbx_description
1 polymer ?
#
loop_
_entity_poly.entity_id
_entity_poly.type
_entity_poly.pdbx_seq_one_letter_code
_entity_poly.pdbx_strand_id
1 'polypeptide(L)'
;MALYAGIKYPKVFGRIGVFSPAIWFAKDSLLRYERRHQPAPLSSRFYFVAGPAESETMVPLMIEARNALLARGVPAANLMLKAPVDGKHAEWFWRREFGPAYHWLLGN
;
A
#
# COMPACT_ATOMS: atom_id res chain seq x y z
N MET A 1 -9.12 -2.68 -1.57
CA MET A 1 -10.01 -1.51 -1.59
C MET A 1 -9.28 -0.19 -1.37
N ALA A 2 -8.62 0.03 -0.22
CA ALA A 2 -7.96 1.31 0.10
C ALA A 2 -6.92 1.74 -0.94
N LEU A 3 -6.05 0.82 -1.37
CA LEU A 3 -5.07 1.06 -2.44
C LEU A 3 -5.74 1.59 -3.73
N TYR A 4 -6.78 0.91 -4.21
CA TYR A 4 -7.55 1.34 -5.37
C TYR A 4 -8.16 2.73 -5.20
N ALA A 5 -8.74 3.03 -4.02
CA ALA A 5 -9.32 4.34 -3.75
C ALA A 5 -8.27 5.46 -3.80
N GLY A 6 -7.07 5.22 -3.25
CA GLY A 6 -5.94 6.16 -3.33
C GLY A 6 -5.46 6.42 -4.75
N ILE A 7 -5.44 5.39 -5.60
CA ILE A 7 -5.02 5.51 -6.99
C ILE A 7 -6.10 6.22 -7.83
N LYS A 8 -7.37 5.86 -7.63
CA LYS A 8 -8.49 6.34 -8.44
C LYS A 8 -8.97 7.74 -8.05
N TYR A 9 -8.99 8.06 -6.77
CA TYR A 9 -9.49 9.33 -6.25
C TYR A 9 -8.46 10.05 -5.39
N PRO A 10 -7.25 10.31 -5.92
CA PRO A 10 -6.15 10.78 -5.08
C PRO A 10 -6.36 12.19 -4.50
N LYS A 11 -7.18 13.02 -5.15
CA LYS A 11 -7.56 14.36 -4.62
C LYS A 11 -8.46 14.28 -3.39
N VAL A 12 -9.11 13.12 -3.17
CA VAL A 12 -9.97 12.84 -2.02
C VAL A 12 -9.20 12.02 -0.98
N PHE A 13 -8.48 10.99 -1.43
CA PHE A 13 -7.71 10.08 -0.57
C PHE A 13 -6.21 10.22 -0.85
N GLY A 14 -5.55 11.14 -0.13
CA GLY A 14 -4.11 11.38 -0.26
C GLY A 14 -3.23 10.61 0.73
N ARG A 15 -3.80 9.93 1.72
CA ARG A 15 -3.04 9.17 2.74
C ARG A 15 -3.68 7.80 2.91
N ILE A 16 -2.95 6.75 2.57
CA ILE A 16 -3.50 5.40 2.41
C ILE A 16 -2.70 4.40 3.25
N GLY A 17 -3.35 3.83 4.26
CA GLY A 17 -2.87 2.65 4.97
C GLY A 17 -3.35 1.37 4.26
N VAL A 18 -2.41 0.49 3.91
CA VAL A 18 -2.63 -0.73 3.16
C VAL A 18 -2.10 -1.91 3.96
N PHE A 19 -3.01 -2.57 4.70
CA PHE A 19 -2.71 -3.67 5.61
C PHE A 19 -3.13 -4.98 4.95
N SER A 20 -2.23 -5.95 4.89
CA SER A 20 -2.45 -7.30 4.36
C SER A 20 -3.26 -7.33 3.04
N PRO A 21 -2.83 -6.59 1.99
CA PRO A 21 -3.69 -6.34 0.85
C PRO A 21 -3.89 -7.59 -0.01
N ALA A 22 -5.15 -7.94 -0.27
CA ALA A 22 -5.52 -9.00 -1.20
C ALA A 22 -5.33 -8.60 -2.68
N ILE A 23 -4.10 -8.26 -3.07
CA ILE A 23 -3.75 -7.82 -4.43
C ILE A 23 -3.99 -8.95 -5.44
N TRP A 24 -3.72 -10.19 -5.05
CA TRP A 24 -3.86 -11.38 -5.91
C TRP A 24 -5.25 -11.49 -6.56
N PHE A 25 -6.31 -11.05 -5.86
CA PHE A 25 -7.69 -11.10 -6.36
C PHE A 25 -7.94 -10.16 -7.55
N ALA A 26 -7.24 -9.03 -7.61
CA ALA A 26 -7.48 -7.96 -8.57
C ALA A 26 -6.18 -7.49 -9.25
N LYS A 27 -5.14 -8.31 -9.26
CA LYS A 27 -3.79 -7.90 -9.69
C LYS A 27 -3.83 -7.23 -11.06
N ASP A 28 -4.36 -7.94 -12.05
CA ASP A 28 -4.36 -7.46 -13.42
C ASP A 28 -5.25 -6.24 -13.62
N SER A 29 -6.41 -6.18 -12.97
CA SER A 29 -7.30 -5.04 -13.08
C SER A 29 -6.72 -3.80 -12.39
N LEU A 30 -6.11 -3.96 -11.23
CA LEU A 30 -5.45 -2.90 -10.47
C LEU A 30 -4.23 -2.36 -11.22
N LEU A 31 -3.33 -3.23 -11.67
CA LEU A 31 -2.12 -2.81 -12.40
C LEU A 31 -2.47 -2.19 -13.76
N ARG A 32 -3.50 -2.70 -14.47
CA ARG A 32 -4.01 -2.05 -15.68
C ARG A 32 -4.61 -0.69 -15.38
N TYR A 33 -5.38 -0.58 -14.29
CA TYR A 33 -5.99 0.68 -13.88
C TYR A 33 -4.91 1.72 -13.57
N GLU A 34 -3.93 1.35 -12.75
CA GLU A 34 -2.76 2.17 -12.45
C GLU A 34 -2.14 2.67 -13.75
N ARG A 35 -1.70 1.79 -14.66
CA ARG A 35 -1.04 2.18 -15.92
C ARG A 35 -1.83 3.18 -16.76
N ARG A 36 -3.16 3.09 -16.81
CA ARG A 36 -4.01 3.89 -17.72
C ARG A 36 -4.42 5.27 -17.20
N HIS A 37 -4.33 5.52 -15.89
CA HIS A 37 -4.86 6.76 -15.31
C HIS A 37 -3.75 7.74 -14.95
N GLN A 38 -4.11 8.95 -14.48
CA GLN A 38 -3.13 9.91 -13.97
C GLN A 38 -2.42 9.37 -12.73
N PRO A 39 -1.12 9.65 -12.54
CA PRO A 39 -0.42 9.26 -11.33
C PRO A 39 -1.04 9.92 -10.10
N ALA A 40 -0.94 9.24 -8.95
CA ALA A 40 -1.30 9.88 -7.70
C ALA A 40 -0.45 11.17 -7.55
N PRO A 41 -1.02 12.30 -7.09
CA PRO A 41 -0.31 13.52 -6.78
C PRO A 41 0.93 13.22 -5.94
N LEU A 42 1.99 13.98 -6.17
CA LEU A 42 3.28 13.81 -5.48
C LEU A 42 3.15 13.87 -3.95
N SER A 43 2.12 14.53 -3.43
CA SER A 43 1.81 14.61 -2.00
C SER A 43 1.15 13.36 -1.41
N SER A 44 0.75 12.39 -2.25
CA SER A 44 0.06 11.19 -1.78
C SER A 44 1.02 10.26 -1.05
N ARG A 45 0.62 9.79 0.13
CA ARG A 45 1.38 8.85 0.96
C ARG A 45 0.72 7.47 0.99
N PHE A 46 1.52 6.44 0.77
CA PHE A 46 1.08 5.05 0.86
C PHE A 46 1.93 4.30 1.88
N TYR A 47 1.28 3.63 2.82
CA TYR A 47 1.91 2.79 3.83
C TYR A 47 1.45 1.35 3.63
N PHE A 48 2.36 0.48 3.23
CA PHE A 48 2.12 -0.93 3.00
C PHE A 48 2.66 -1.75 4.16
N VAL A 49 1.85 -2.67 4.70
CA VAL A 49 2.29 -3.62 5.72
C VAL A 49 1.61 -4.97 5.56
N ALA A 50 2.40 -6.03 5.54
CA ALA A 50 1.94 -7.41 5.53
C ALA A 50 3.06 -8.34 6.00
N GLY A 51 2.73 -9.47 6.62
CA GLY A 51 3.72 -10.47 7.01
C GLY A 51 4.08 -11.43 5.88
N PRO A 52 5.31 -11.96 5.81
CA PRO A 52 5.70 -12.99 4.84
C PRO A 52 5.01 -14.33 5.12
N ALA A 53 4.54 -14.57 6.35
CA ALA A 53 3.82 -15.79 6.72
C ALA A 53 2.34 -15.79 6.29
N GLU A 54 1.83 -14.70 5.71
CA GLU A 54 0.44 -14.63 5.25
C GLU A 54 0.20 -15.44 3.97
N SER A 55 1.15 -15.39 3.03
CA SER A 55 1.23 -16.26 1.85
C SER A 55 2.56 -16.03 1.12
N GLU A 56 2.95 -16.98 0.26
CA GLU A 56 4.13 -16.85 -0.60
C GLU A 56 4.07 -15.62 -1.52
N THR A 57 2.86 -15.18 -1.89
CA THR A 57 2.65 -14.10 -2.85
C THR A 57 2.39 -12.75 -2.20
N MET A 58 2.08 -12.69 -0.89
CA MET A 58 1.67 -11.46 -0.21
C MET A 58 2.71 -10.34 -0.33
N VAL A 59 3.94 -10.61 0.14
CA VAL A 59 5.03 -9.62 0.12
C VAL A 59 5.49 -9.29 -1.30
N PRO A 60 5.70 -10.26 -2.21
CA PRO A 60 6.05 -9.96 -3.60
C PRO A 60 5.03 -9.06 -4.31
N LEU A 61 3.73 -9.31 -4.16
CA LEU A 61 2.69 -8.49 -4.79
C LEU A 61 2.61 -7.09 -4.18
N MET A 62 2.85 -6.98 -2.87
CA MET A 62 2.90 -5.69 -2.17
C MET A 62 4.08 -4.84 -2.67
N ILE A 63 5.25 -5.45 -2.89
CA ILE A 63 6.42 -4.80 -3.48
C ILE A 63 6.14 -4.36 -4.91
N GLU A 64 5.50 -5.22 -5.72
CA GLU A 64 5.12 -4.91 -7.10
C GLU A 64 4.21 -3.68 -7.19
N ALA A 65 3.15 -3.62 -6.38
CA ALA A 65 2.25 -2.48 -6.33
C ALA A 65 2.96 -1.19 -5.87
N ARG A 66 3.80 -1.27 -4.84
CA ARG A 66 4.61 -0.12 -4.38
C ARG A 66 5.56 0.37 -5.48
N ASN A 67 6.19 -0.54 -6.21
CA ASN A 67 7.12 -0.18 -7.28
C ASN A 67 6.40 0.41 -8.50
N ALA A 68 5.17 -0.02 -8.79
CA ALA A 68 4.33 0.59 -9.81
C ALA A 68 3.99 2.05 -9.47
N LEU A 69 3.71 2.36 -8.20
CA LEU A 69 3.51 3.74 -7.73
C LEU A 69 4.79 4.58 -7.85
N LEU A 70 5.94 4.02 -7.46
CA LEU A 70 7.25 4.69 -7.61
C LEU A 70 7.54 5.02 -9.08
N ALA A 71 7.37 4.05 -9.97
CA ALA A 71 7.63 4.21 -11.41
C ALA A 71 6.71 5.27 -12.06
N ARG A 72 5.58 5.57 -11.41
CA ARG A 72 4.61 6.60 -11.84
C ARG A 72 4.88 7.98 -11.23
N GLY A 73 5.97 8.12 -10.46
CA GLY A 73 6.44 9.41 -9.95
C GLY A 73 6.04 9.72 -8.52
N VAL A 74 5.37 8.81 -7.79
CA VAL A 74 5.16 9.01 -6.35
C VAL A 74 6.54 9.00 -5.67
N PRO A 75 6.91 10.04 -4.90
CA PRO A 75 8.24 10.11 -4.28
C PRO A 75 8.51 8.91 -3.38
N ALA A 76 9.73 8.38 -3.39
CA ALA A 76 10.12 7.27 -2.52
C ALA A 76 9.87 7.58 -1.03
N ALA A 77 10.07 8.85 -0.63
CA ALA A 77 9.77 9.33 0.73
C ALA A 77 8.29 9.24 1.14
N ASN A 78 7.39 9.08 0.15
CA ASN A 78 5.95 8.94 0.35
C ASN A 78 5.46 7.50 0.14
N LEU A 79 6.39 6.53 0.07
CA LEU A 79 6.09 5.11 -0.07
C LEU A 79 6.78 4.32 1.04
N MET A 80 6.02 3.95 2.07
CA MET A 80 6.50 3.08 3.14
C MET A 80 6.07 1.64 2.88
N LEU A 81 6.98 0.68 3.10
CA LEU A 81 6.69 -0.75 3.03
C LEU A 81 7.33 -1.44 4.24
N LYS A 82 6.54 -2.19 5.00
CA LYS A 82 7.00 -3.03 6.10
C LYS A 82 6.57 -4.48 5.90
N ALA A 83 7.50 -5.40 6.16
CA ALA A 83 7.22 -6.83 6.16
C ALA A 83 7.80 -7.54 7.41
N PRO A 84 7.24 -7.30 8.60
CA PRO A 84 7.70 -7.95 9.83
C PRO A 84 7.58 -9.47 9.71
N VAL A 85 8.65 -10.20 10.04
CA VAL A 85 8.73 -11.66 9.85
C VAL A 85 7.67 -12.45 10.62
N ASP A 86 7.22 -11.90 11.75
CA ASP A 86 6.18 -12.47 12.60
C ASP A 86 4.76 -12.08 12.19
N GLY A 87 4.62 -11.24 11.16
CA GLY A 87 3.35 -10.72 10.70
C GLY A 87 2.44 -11.84 10.18
N LYS A 88 1.17 -11.75 10.57
CA LYS A 88 0.11 -12.70 10.19
C LYS A 88 -1.16 -11.95 9.83
N HIS A 89 -2.05 -12.60 9.09
CA HIS A 89 -3.35 -12.08 8.72
C HIS A 89 -4.31 -12.11 9.93
N ALA A 90 -4.05 -11.24 10.91
CA ALA A 90 -4.68 -11.28 12.21
C ALA A 90 -4.76 -9.90 12.87
N GLU A 91 -5.80 -9.70 13.67
CA GLU A 91 -6.11 -8.41 14.30
C GLU A 91 -5.00 -7.90 15.24
N TRP A 92 -4.32 -8.80 15.95
CA TRP A 92 -3.22 -8.41 16.83
C TRP A 92 -2.09 -7.72 16.06
N PHE A 93 -1.81 -8.21 14.84
CA PHE A 93 -0.78 -7.67 13.97
C PHE A 93 -1.20 -6.30 13.43
N TRP A 94 -2.45 -6.19 12.95
CA TRP A 94 -2.98 -4.90 12.49
C TRP A 94 -3.03 -3.86 13.61
N ARG A 95 -3.43 -4.24 14.82
CA ARG A 95 -3.40 -3.36 16.00
C ARG A 95 -2.00 -2.84 16.29
N ARG A 96 -0.98 -3.71 16.24
CA ARG A 96 0.42 -3.34 16.44
C ARG A 96 0.90 -2.34 15.38
N GLU A 97 0.61 -2.61 14.11
CA GLU A 97 1.12 -1.82 12.99
C GLU A 97 0.32 -0.53 12.75
N PHE A 98 -0.91 -0.43 13.27
CA PHE A 98 -1.79 0.72 13.07
C PHE A 98 -1.20 2.03 13.60
N GLY A 99 -0.73 2.07 14.84
CA GLY A 99 -0.16 3.28 15.44
C GLY A 99 1.01 3.86 14.64
N PRO A 100 2.06 3.07 14.33
CA PRO A 100 3.15 3.51 13.47
C PRO A 100 2.70 3.98 12.08
N ALA A 101 1.76 3.26 11.45
CA ALA A 101 1.23 3.67 10.15
C ALA A 101 0.47 4.99 10.22
N TYR A 102 -0.38 5.16 11.22
CA TYR A 102 -1.14 6.39 11.46
C TYR A 102 -0.21 7.59 11.65
N HIS A 103 0.79 7.44 12.53
CA HIS A 103 1.79 8.49 12.76
C HIS A 103 2.59 8.81 11.51
N TRP A 104 2.99 7.82 10.71
CA TRP A 104 3.72 8.10 9.47
C TRP A 104 2.82 8.75 8.41
N LEU A 105 1.55 8.37 8.32
CA LEU A 105 0.62 8.93 7.33
C LEU A 105 0.23 10.38 7.65
N LEU A 106 0.00 10.69 8.92
CA LEU A 106 -0.61 11.95 9.38
C LEU A 106 0.32 12.84 10.22
N GLY A 107 1.42 12.29 10.72
CA GLY A 107 2.47 13.07 11.39
C GLY A 107 3.16 13.99 10.40
N ASN A 108 3.38 15.23 10.85
CA ASN A 108 4.10 16.28 10.13
C ASN A 108 5.55 15.86 9.88
#